data_AF-A0A353H025-F1
#
_entry.id   AF-A0A353H025-F1
#
_cell.length_a   1.000
_cell.length_b   1.000
_cell.length_c   1.000
_cell.angle_alpha   90.00
_cell.angle_beta   90.00
_cell.angle_gamma   90.00
#
_symmetry.space_group_name_H-M   'P 1'
#
loop_
_entity.id
_entity.type
_entity.pdbx_description
1 polymer ?
#
loop_
_entity_poly.entity_id
_entity_poly.type
_entity_poly.pdbx_seq_one_letter_code
_entity_poly.pdbx_strand_id
1 'polypeptide(L)'
;MRAILTNESTAVYAAPDDQTISIATLHLDEEFEIGRVMRKKRQTWVEVTLDSGVKGYIKGVEHIFALRKVQLVDSSAEMRSEASAASDLIRTLSKGDAFFTLRVVKTDEGGWVRVRDLNNTEGYISGKTKIRVVQAATRADARKMLILGAIMAVIGILFGVGSYLSQAANNTIYYYLAIGFIVFGVMQLMQGFIQHRQAVAQEKQEQEEKSLHRPD
;
A
#
# COMPACT_ATOMS: atom_id res chain seq x y z
N MET A 1 -7.53 0.47 2.98
CA MET A 1 -6.18 0.55 3.60
C MET A 1 -6.37 0.31 5.08
N ARG A 2 -5.69 -0.67 5.68
CA ARG A 2 -5.82 -0.96 7.12
C ARG A 2 -5.08 0.06 7.97
N ALA A 3 -5.58 0.28 9.17
CA ALA A 3 -4.98 1.18 10.15
C ALA A 3 -5.26 0.70 11.58
N ILE A 4 -4.46 1.19 12.51
CA ILE A 4 -4.70 1.03 13.94
C ILE A 4 -5.00 2.37 14.60
N LEU A 5 -5.73 2.32 15.71
CA LEU A 5 -5.89 3.46 16.60
C LEU A 5 -4.65 3.63 17.48
N THR A 6 -4.09 4.82 17.51
CA THR A 6 -2.94 5.15 18.40
C THR A 6 -3.35 5.77 19.73
N ASN A 7 -4.61 6.19 19.89
CA ASN A 7 -5.14 6.75 21.13
C ASN A 7 -5.93 5.69 21.93
N GLU A 8 -6.18 5.95 23.22
CA GLU A 8 -6.80 4.96 24.13
C GLU A 8 -8.17 4.47 23.65
N SER A 9 -9.02 5.39 23.20
CA SER A 9 -10.28 5.06 22.56
C SER A 9 -10.81 6.20 21.70
N THR A 10 -11.67 5.89 20.73
CA THR A 10 -12.40 6.90 19.96
C THR A 10 -13.78 6.39 19.55
N ALA A 11 -14.77 7.29 19.58
CA ALA A 11 -16.14 6.96 19.16
C ALA A 11 -16.25 6.91 17.63
N VAL A 12 -16.96 5.90 17.13
CA VAL A 12 -17.32 5.74 15.73
C VAL A 12 -18.78 6.18 15.55
N TYR A 13 -19.00 7.17 14.69
CA TYR A 13 -20.30 7.79 14.46
C TYR A 13 -20.98 7.21 13.21
N ALA A 14 -22.31 7.11 13.19
CA ALA A 14 -23.04 6.64 12.00
C ALA A 14 -22.95 7.61 10.80
N ALA A 15 -22.69 8.89 11.07
CA ALA A 15 -22.56 9.94 10.07
C ALA A 15 -21.43 10.90 10.45
N PRO A 16 -20.87 11.67 9.50
CA PRO A 16 -19.83 12.66 9.78
C PRO A 16 -20.46 13.92 10.43
N ASP A 17 -21.02 13.76 11.62
CA ASP A 17 -21.64 14.80 12.42
C ASP A 17 -21.56 14.44 13.91
N ASP A 18 -21.16 15.39 14.74
CA ASP A 18 -20.92 15.19 16.18
C ASP A 18 -22.20 15.07 17.01
N GLN A 19 -23.36 15.35 16.40
CA GLN A 19 -24.68 15.12 16.99
C GLN A 19 -25.24 13.72 16.70
N THR A 20 -24.52 12.89 15.93
CA THR A 20 -25.00 11.55 15.57
C THR A 20 -24.69 10.54 16.67
N ILE A 21 -25.51 9.49 16.76
CA ILE A 21 -25.29 8.37 17.66
C ILE A 21 -23.94 7.70 17.34
N SER A 22 -23.15 7.44 18.38
CA SER A 22 -21.99 6.56 18.32
C SER A 22 -22.45 5.12 18.16
N ILE A 23 -22.05 4.47 17.06
CA ILE A 23 -22.41 3.09 16.74
C ILE A 23 -21.40 2.07 17.27
N ALA A 24 -20.19 2.52 17.59
CA ALA A 24 -19.14 1.71 18.20
C ALA A 24 -18.09 2.60 18.89
N THR A 25 -17.22 1.96 19.66
CA THR A 25 -16.01 2.57 20.22
C THR A 25 -14.83 1.74 19.75
N LEU A 26 -13.85 2.39 19.12
CA LEU A 26 -12.58 1.76 18.78
C LEU A 26 -11.60 1.95 19.93
N HIS A 27 -10.82 0.92 20.21
CA HIS A 27 -9.82 0.90 21.27
C HIS A 27 -8.40 0.97 20.72
N LEU A 28 -7.44 1.27 21.61
CA LEU A 28 -6.01 1.25 21.30
C LEU A 28 -5.60 -0.06 20.61
N ASP A 29 -4.80 0.05 19.56
CA ASP A 29 -4.30 -1.09 18.77
C ASP A 29 -5.38 -1.91 18.04
N GLU A 30 -6.64 -1.49 18.09
CA GLU A 30 -7.70 -2.08 17.28
C GLU A 30 -7.53 -1.71 15.81
N GLU A 31 -7.64 -2.70 14.93
CA GLU A 31 -7.47 -2.52 13.51
C GLU A 31 -8.80 -2.24 12.82
N PHE A 32 -8.75 -1.41 11.79
CA PHE A 32 -9.92 -1.09 10.97
C PHE A 32 -9.48 -0.66 9.57
N GLU A 33 -10.41 -0.68 8.62
CA GLU A 33 -10.15 -0.15 7.28
C GLU A 33 -10.47 1.34 7.22
N ILE A 34 -9.52 2.13 6.74
CA ILE A 34 -9.73 3.53 6.38
C ILE A 34 -10.34 3.60 4.97
N GLY A 35 -11.45 4.32 4.88
CA GLY A 35 -12.09 4.75 3.64
C GLY A 35 -11.78 6.20 3.28
N ARG A 36 -12.82 6.96 2.94
CA ARG A 36 -12.70 8.36 2.50
C ARG A 36 -12.43 9.30 3.68
N VAL A 37 -11.48 10.22 3.50
CA VAL A 37 -11.30 11.38 4.37
C VAL A 37 -12.11 12.56 3.82
N MET A 38 -12.91 13.21 4.65
CA MET A 38 -13.75 14.34 4.26
C MET A 38 -13.74 15.45 5.31
N ARG A 39 -14.08 16.67 4.90
CA ARG A 39 -14.21 17.81 5.81
C ARG A 39 -15.65 18.28 5.84
N LYS A 40 -16.24 18.38 7.04
CA LYS A 40 -17.62 18.84 7.24
C LYS A 40 -17.69 19.67 8.52
N LYS A 41 -18.39 20.81 8.49
CA LYS A 41 -18.50 21.76 9.63
C LYS A 41 -17.13 22.13 10.24
N ARG A 42 -16.12 22.37 9.40
CA ARG A 42 -14.70 22.63 9.80
C ARG A 42 -13.99 21.48 10.52
N GLN A 43 -14.64 20.32 10.71
CA GLN A 43 -14.05 19.12 11.29
C GLN A 43 -13.65 18.13 10.18
N THR A 44 -12.55 17.40 10.39
CA THR A 44 -12.12 16.32 9.50
C THR A 44 -12.70 15.01 9.99
N TRP A 45 -13.30 14.25 9.08
CA TRP A 45 -13.93 12.97 9.31
C TRP A 45 -13.28 11.91 8.46
N VAL A 46 -13.11 10.73 9.03
CA VAL A 46 -12.51 9.57 8.37
C VAL A 46 -13.55 8.48 8.36
N GLU A 47 -14.00 8.05 7.18
CA GLU A 47 -14.81 6.85 7.02
C GLU A 47 -13.97 5.65 7.45
N VAL A 48 -14.52 4.81 8.32
CA VAL A 48 -13.90 3.58 8.78
C VAL A 48 -14.84 2.40 8.58
N THR A 49 -14.28 1.24 8.28
CA THR A 49 -15.02 -0.03 8.27
C THR A 49 -14.41 -0.90 9.36
N LEU A 50 -15.24 -1.26 10.34
CA LEU A 50 -14.88 -2.15 11.44
C LEU A 50 -14.71 -3.59 10.93
N ASP A 51 -14.09 -4.44 11.73
CA ASP A 51 -13.93 -5.87 11.42
C ASP A 51 -15.29 -6.59 11.23
N SER A 52 -16.34 -6.08 11.88
CA SER A 52 -17.73 -6.52 11.66
C SER A 52 -18.31 -6.18 10.28
N GLY A 53 -17.58 -5.41 9.46
CA GLY A 53 -18.04 -4.87 8.18
C GLY A 53 -18.93 -3.62 8.32
N VAL A 54 -19.21 -3.18 9.54
CA VAL A 54 -20.00 -1.97 9.80
C VAL A 54 -19.18 -0.73 9.44
N LYS A 55 -19.79 0.17 8.67
CA LYS A 55 -19.20 1.45 8.30
C LYS A 55 -19.59 2.55 9.27
N GLY A 56 -18.64 3.41 9.60
CA GLY A 56 -18.85 4.60 10.42
C GLY A 56 -17.82 5.68 10.16
N TYR A 57 -17.77 6.67 11.05
CA TYR A 57 -16.91 7.84 10.92
C TYR A 57 -16.19 8.16 12.22
N ILE A 58 -14.89 8.42 12.14
CA ILE A 58 -14.07 8.91 13.26
C ILE A 58 -13.75 10.39 13.04
N LYS A 59 -13.68 11.14 14.13
CA LYS A 59 -13.27 12.55 14.13
C LYS A 59 -11.74 12.66 14.18
N GLY A 60 -11.16 13.34 13.20
CA GLY A 60 -9.73 13.62 13.10
C GLY A 60 -8.89 12.48 12.53
N VAL A 61 -7.69 12.83 12.04
CA VAL A 61 -6.68 11.89 11.49
C VAL A 61 -5.50 11.68 12.44
N GLU A 62 -5.41 12.46 13.51
CA GLU A 62 -4.24 12.54 14.40
C GLU A 62 -4.00 11.26 15.23
N HIS A 63 -5.00 10.38 15.28
CA HIS A 63 -4.99 9.16 16.08
C HIS A 63 -5.03 7.88 15.23
N ILE A 64 -4.81 8.01 13.93
CA ILE A 64 -4.91 6.90 12.98
C ILE A 64 -3.53 6.62 12.39
N PHE A 65 -3.02 5.41 12.60
CA PHE A 65 -1.77 4.98 11.99
C PHE A 65 -2.05 3.94 10.90
N ALA A 66 -1.78 4.30 9.64
CA ALA A 66 -1.96 3.38 8.53
C ALA A 66 -0.92 2.26 8.56
N LEU A 67 -1.38 1.00 8.57
CA LEU A 67 -0.48 -0.14 8.40
C LEU A 67 0.05 -0.12 6.98
N ARG A 68 1.37 0.07 6.87
CA ARG A 68 2.07 0.03 5.59
C ARG A 68 2.95 -1.19 5.57
N LYS A 69 2.81 -1.99 4.50
CA LYS A 69 3.79 -3.02 4.19
C LYS A 69 5.08 -2.35 3.73
N VAL A 70 6.17 -2.64 4.43
CA VAL A 70 7.50 -2.12 4.14
C VAL A 70 8.47 -3.28 4.02
N GLN A 71 9.64 -2.99 3.45
CA GLN A 71 10.73 -3.94 3.25
C GLN A 71 12.02 -3.37 3.83
N LEU A 72 12.80 -4.23 4.49
CA LEU A 72 14.12 -3.83 5.02
C LEU A 72 15.09 -3.54 3.88
N VAL A 73 15.73 -2.37 3.93
CA VAL A 73 16.77 -1.97 2.95
C VAL A 73 18.17 -2.25 3.48
N ASP A 74 18.38 -2.09 4.79
CA ASP A 74 19.63 -2.40 5.46
C ASP A 74 19.95 -3.90 5.39
N SER A 75 21.21 -4.26 5.63
CA SER A 75 21.66 -5.66 5.61
C SER A 75 20.92 -6.52 6.64
N SER A 76 20.71 -5.95 7.82
CA SER A 76 20.01 -6.58 8.94
C SER A 76 19.42 -5.51 9.86
N ALA A 77 18.38 -5.90 10.59
CA ALA A 77 17.81 -5.10 11.66
C ALA A 77 17.36 -6.02 12.80
N GLU A 78 17.59 -5.59 14.02
CA GLU A 78 17.19 -6.33 15.21
C GLU A 78 15.78 -5.91 15.62
N MET A 79 14.88 -6.89 15.68
CA MET A 79 13.54 -6.73 16.22
C MET A 79 13.55 -7.15 17.69
N ARG A 80 13.28 -6.19 18.57
CA ARG A 80 13.34 -6.34 20.03
C ARG A 80 11.94 -6.38 20.65
N SER A 81 11.84 -6.84 21.88
CA SER A 81 10.57 -6.94 22.62
C SER A 81 10.00 -5.58 23.05
N GLU A 82 10.87 -4.60 23.30
CA GLU A 82 10.47 -3.25 23.71
C GLU A 82 11.19 -2.18 22.89
N ALA A 83 10.74 -0.93 23.02
CA ALA A 83 11.36 0.25 22.42
C ALA A 83 12.67 0.64 23.14
N SER A 84 13.58 -0.32 23.29
CA SER A 84 14.86 -0.17 24.01
C SER A 84 15.93 -1.11 23.46
N ALA A 85 17.15 -0.60 23.34
CA ALA A 85 18.32 -1.38 22.90
C ALA A 85 18.79 -2.38 23.96
N ALA A 86 18.27 -2.31 25.20
CA ALA A 86 18.55 -3.28 26.26
C ALA A 86 17.51 -4.42 26.34
N SER A 87 16.42 -4.34 25.57
CA SER A 87 15.37 -5.34 25.60
C SER A 87 15.72 -6.59 24.78
N ASP A 88 15.03 -7.69 25.07
CA ASP A 88 15.29 -9.00 24.47
C ASP A 88 15.16 -8.97 22.95
N LEU A 89 16.09 -9.65 22.27
CA LEU A 89 16.03 -9.85 20.82
C LEU A 89 14.97 -10.92 20.51
N ILE A 90 13.89 -10.50 19.85
CA ILE A 90 12.88 -11.44 19.33
C ILE A 90 13.41 -12.11 18.08
N ARG A 91 13.93 -11.32 17.14
CA ARG A 91 14.40 -11.82 15.84
C ARG A 91 15.32 -10.83 15.14
N THR A 92 16.22 -11.34 14.32
CA THR A 92 16.96 -10.52 13.35
C THR A 92 16.28 -10.59 11.98
N LEU A 93 15.86 -9.44 11.48
CA LEU A 93 15.35 -9.25 10.12
C LEU A 93 16.53 -9.15 9.15
N SER A 94 16.39 -9.77 7.99
CA SER A 94 17.37 -9.72 6.91
C SER A 94 16.96 -8.74 5.82
N LYS A 95 17.92 -8.27 5.03
CA LYS A 95 17.64 -7.43 3.87
C LYS A 95 16.59 -8.05 2.97
N GLY A 96 15.55 -7.28 2.65
CA GLY A 96 14.46 -7.76 1.82
C GLY A 96 13.30 -8.38 2.60
N ASP A 97 13.42 -8.58 3.91
CA ASP A 97 12.29 -9.02 4.73
C ASP A 97 11.19 -7.97 4.71
N ALA A 98 9.95 -8.43 4.56
CA ALA A 98 8.78 -7.57 4.49
C ALA A 98 7.96 -7.67 5.77
N PHE A 99 7.51 -6.53 6.30
CA PHE A 99 6.75 -6.44 7.54
C PHE A 99 5.82 -5.23 7.50
N PHE A 100 4.90 -5.12 8.47
CA PHE A 100 4.00 -3.99 8.61
C PHE A 100 4.51 -3.03 9.68
N THR A 101 4.39 -1.72 9.43
CA THR A 101 4.63 -0.70 10.46
C THR A 101 3.33 -0.42 11.21
N LEU A 102 3.36 -0.54 12.54
CA LEU A 102 2.21 -0.33 13.42
C LEU A 102 2.23 1.05 14.07
N ARG A 103 3.35 1.47 14.64
CA ARG A 103 3.45 2.73 15.40
C ARG A 103 4.87 3.24 15.41
N VAL A 104 5.04 4.56 15.46
CA VAL A 104 6.34 5.18 15.77
C VAL A 104 6.34 5.67 17.20
N VAL A 105 7.27 5.18 18.01
CA VAL A 105 7.56 5.63 19.37
C VAL A 105 8.72 6.61 19.28
N LYS A 106 8.48 7.89 19.57
CA LYS A 106 9.55 8.90 19.57
C LYS A 106 10.34 8.79 20.87
N THR A 107 11.65 8.75 20.75
CA THR A 107 12.61 8.74 21.86
C THR A 107 13.80 9.61 21.43
N ASP A 108 14.52 10.16 22.40
CA ASP A 108 15.63 11.10 22.17
C ASP A 108 16.74 10.52 21.27
N GLU A 109 16.88 9.20 21.21
CA GLU A 109 17.91 8.49 20.42
C GLU A 109 17.49 8.09 18.98
N GLY A 110 16.55 8.82 18.38
CA GLY A 110 16.09 8.58 17.00
C GLY A 110 14.84 7.70 16.89
N GLY A 111 14.23 7.36 18.03
CA GLY A 111 12.95 6.66 18.13
C GLY A 111 12.98 5.18 17.75
N TRP A 112 11.81 4.56 17.88
CA TRP A 112 11.54 3.16 17.62
C TRP A 112 10.29 3.02 16.76
N VAL A 113 10.22 1.95 15.97
CA VAL A 113 9.05 1.62 15.17
C VAL A 113 8.55 0.28 15.62
N ARG A 114 7.31 0.23 16.14
CA ARG A 114 6.60 -1.02 16.36
C ARG A 114 6.24 -1.60 15.01
N VAL A 115 6.63 -2.85 14.80
CA VAL A 115 6.45 -3.58 13.55
C VAL A 115 5.82 -4.93 13.82
N ARG A 116 5.19 -5.47 12.78
CA ARG A 116 4.63 -6.82 12.79
C ARG A 116 5.09 -7.56 11.53
N ASP A 117 5.74 -8.70 11.73
CA ASP A 117 6.14 -9.54 10.62
C ASP A 117 4.94 -10.31 10.02
N LEU A 118 5.13 -10.93 8.85
CA LEU A 118 4.12 -11.72 8.15
C LEU A 118 3.61 -12.93 8.96
N ASN A 119 4.39 -13.38 9.95
CA ASN A 119 4.00 -14.44 10.88
C ASN A 119 3.23 -13.91 12.11
N ASN A 120 2.72 -12.67 12.06
CA ASN A 120 2.01 -12.01 13.15
C ASN A 120 2.85 -11.82 14.44
N THR A 121 4.18 -11.90 14.34
CA THR A 121 5.09 -11.60 15.45
C THR A 121 5.34 -10.10 15.51
N GLU A 122 5.06 -9.50 16.66
CA GLU A 122 5.28 -8.07 16.90
C GLU A 122 6.59 -7.81 17.63
N GLY A 123 7.16 -6.63 17.38
CA GLY A 123 8.32 -6.14 18.10
C GLY A 123 8.67 -4.72 17.69
N TYR A 124 9.86 -4.28 18.09
CA TYR A 124 10.34 -2.93 17.86
C TYR A 124 11.66 -2.95 17.11
N ILE A 125 11.77 -2.12 16.09
CA ILE A 125 13.02 -1.87 15.36
C ILE A 125 13.46 -0.42 15.59
N SER A 126 14.76 -0.16 15.45
CA SER A 126 15.30 1.20 15.56
C SER A 126 14.70 2.11 14.48
N GLY A 127 14.34 3.34 14.85
CA GLY A 127 13.89 4.36 13.90
C GLY A 127 14.96 4.80 12.90
N LYS A 128 16.23 4.44 13.11
CA LYS A 128 17.35 4.69 12.19
C LYS A 128 17.41 3.67 11.04
N THR A 129 16.68 2.56 11.15
CA THR A 129 16.66 1.50 10.14
C THR A 129 16.02 1.98 8.84
N LYS A 130 16.72 1.76 7.72
CA LYS A 130 16.21 2.12 6.39
C LYS A 130 15.17 1.11 5.92
N ILE A 131 13.96 1.60 5.70
CA ILE A 131 12.83 0.83 5.20
C ILE A 131 12.33 1.43 3.88
N ARG A 132 11.81 0.57 3.00
CA ARG A 132 11.17 0.97 1.75
C ARG A 132 9.70 0.56 1.80
N VAL A 133 8.80 1.49 1.48
CA VAL A 133 7.37 1.16 1.36
C VAL A 133 7.15 0.25 0.14
N VAL A 134 6.58 -0.93 0.38
CA VAL A 134 6.14 -1.83 -0.69
C VAL A 134 4.81 -1.31 -1.18
N GLN A 135 4.80 -0.71 -2.37
CA GLN A 135 3.55 -0.28 -2.98
C GLN A 135 2.75 -1.53 -3.38
N ALA A 136 1.50 -1.62 -2.92
CA ALA A 136 0.58 -2.64 -3.41
C ALA A 136 0.39 -2.44 -4.91
N ALA A 137 0.46 -3.52 -5.68
CA ALA A 137 0.21 -3.44 -7.11
C ALA A 137 -1.28 -3.12 -7.29
N THR A 138 -1.60 -1.93 -7.79
CA THR A 138 -3.01 -1.54 -7.97
C THR A 138 -3.49 -1.97 -9.35
N ARG A 139 -4.76 -2.40 -9.45
CA ARG A 139 -5.42 -2.66 -10.75
C ARG A 139 -5.43 -1.41 -11.64
N ALA A 140 -5.52 -0.22 -11.04
CA ALA A 140 -5.54 1.04 -11.77
C ALA A 140 -4.20 1.30 -12.46
N ASP A 141 -3.07 1.08 -11.76
CA ASP A 141 -1.74 1.29 -12.33
C ASP A 141 -1.37 0.22 -13.36
N ALA A 142 -1.76 -1.04 -13.10
CA ALA A 142 -1.66 -2.10 -14.09
C ALA A 142 -2.44 -1.77 -15.38
N ARG A 143 -3.66 -1.23 -15.25
CA ARG A 143 -4.48 -0.82 -16.41
C ARG A 143 -3.83 0.33 -17.18
N LYS A 144 -3.25 1.33 -16.51
CA LYS A 144 -2.54 2.42 -17.17
C LYS A 144 -1.34 1.90 -17.98
N MET A 145 -0.54 0.99 -17.40
CA MET A 145 0.58 0.35 -18.07
C MET A 145 0.13 -0.46 -19.31
N LEU A 146 -0.97 -1.21 -19.18
CA LEU A 146 -1.55 -1.96 -20.30
C LEU A 146 -2.03 -1.04 -21.44
N ILE A 147 -2.76 0.02 -21.12
CA ILE A 147 -3.28 0.96 -22.12
C ILE A 147 -2.13 1.71 -22.81
N LEU A 148 -1.16 2.20 -22.05
CA LEU A 148 -0.01 2.93 -22.61
C LEU A 148 0.80 2.02 -23.52
N GLY A 149 1.05 0.78 -23.11
CA GLY A 149 1.75 -0.21 -23.92
C GLY A 149 1.02 -0.52 -25.22
N ALA A 150 -0.31 -0.68 -25.17
CA ALA A 150 -1.15 -0.89 -26.36
C ALA A 150 -1.10 0.31 -27.32
N ILE A 151 -1.21 1.54 -26.80
CA ILE A 151 -1.12 2.77 -27.61
C ILE A 151 0.24 2.85 -28.30
N MET A 152 1.34 2.63 -27.57
CA MET A 152 2.69 2.69 -28.13
C MET A 152 2.93 1.61 -29.19
N ALA A 153 2.43 0.39 -28.98
CA ALA A 153 2.50 -0.67 -29.97
C ALA A 153 1.73 -0.31 -31.24
N VAL A 154 0.51 0.23 -31.12
CA VAL A 154 -0.30 0.67 -32.28
C VAL A 154 0.38 1.82 -33.02
N ILE A 155 0.93 2.81 -32.31
CA ILE A 155 1.68 3.92 -32.92
C ILE A 155 2.89 3.38 -33.67
N GLY A 156 3.67 2.48 -33.06
CA GLY A 156 4.83 1.87 -33.72
C GLY A 156 4.46 1.08 -34.98
N ILE A 157 3.34 0.34 -34.95
CA ILE A 157 2.81 -0.39 -36.11
C ILE A 157 2.38 0.60 -37.22
N LEU A 158 1.58 1.61 -36.89
CA LEU A 158 1.10 2.60 -37.86
C LEU A 158 2.27 3.39 -38.48
N PHE A 159 3.27 3.74 -37.67
CA PHE A 159 4.47 4.42 -38.11
C PHE A 159 5.33 3.53 -39.02
N GLY A 160 5.46 2.25 -38.68
CA GLY A 160 6.10 1.23 -39.52
C GLY A 160 5.40 1.03 -40.87
N VAL A 161 4.07 0.89 -40.87
CA VAL A 161 3.28 0.74 -42.11
C VAL A 161 3.34 2.02 -42.96
N GLY A 162 3.20 3.20 -42.35
CA GLY A 162 3.26 4.49 -43.05
C GLY A 162 4.63 4.76 -43.67
N SER A 163 5.72 4.48 -42.96
CA SER A 163 7.08 4.59 -43.49
C SER A 163 7.36 3.60 -44.64
N TYR A 164 6.80 2.39 -44.57
CA TYR A 164 6.87 1.42 -45.66
C TYR A 164 6.12 1.90 -46.91
N LEU A 165 4.88 2.37 -46.76
CA LEU A 165 4.04 2.85 -47.86
C LEU A 165 4.59 4.12 -48.53
N SER A 166 5.24 5.00 -47.78
CA SER A 166 5.82 6.24 -48.30
C SER A 166 7.19 6.07 -48.97
N GLN A 167 7.70 4.84 -49.10
CA GLN A 167 9.09 4.54 -49.50
C GLN A 167 10.16 5.24 -48.63
N ALA A 168 9.77 5.85 -47.52
CA ALA A 168 10.67 6.38 -46.49
C ALA A 168 11.39 5.26 -45.72
N ALA A 169 11.05 3.99 -45.98
CA ALA A 169 11.68 2.80 -45.42
C ALA A 169 13.20 2.70 -45.68
N ASN A 170 13.73 3.39 -46.68
CA ASN A 170 15.19 3.47 -46.90
C ASN A 170 15.89 4.36 -45.87
N ASN A 171 15.15 5.11 -45.06
CA ASN A 171 15.69 5.88 -43.96
C ASN A 171 15.68 5.04 -42.69
N THR A 172 16.86 4.49 -42.40
CA THR A 172 17.21 3.65 -41.25
C THR A 172 16.68 4.18 -39.91
N ILE A 173 16.55 5.50 -39.73
CA ILE A 173 16.06 6.12 -38.50
C ILE A 173 14.58 5.82 -38.25
N TYR A 174 13.73 5.86 -39.29
CA TYR A 174 12.29 5.61 -39.16
C TYR A 174 11.99 4.16 -38.79
N TYR A 175 12.75 3.22 -39.36
CA TYR A 175 12.66 1.79 -39.03
C TYR A 175 12.99 1.52 -37.56
N TYR A 176 14.08 2.10 -37.04
CA TYR A 176 14.45 1.94 -35.64
C TYR A 176 13.46 2.61 -34.67
N LEU A 177 12.86 3.74 -35.04
CA LEU A 177 11.82 4.38 -34.23
C LEU A 177 10.56 3.51 -34.16
N ALA A 178 10.10 2.97 -35.29
CA ALA A 178 8.92 2.08 -35.33
C ALA A 178 9.13 0.84 -34.44
N ILE A 179 10.28 0.17 -34.58
CA ILE A 179 10.63 -0.98 -33.74
C ILE A 179 10.75 -0.56 -32.27
N GLY A 180 11.37 0.58 -31.98
CA GLY A 180 11.52 1.10 -30.63
C GLY A 180 10.18 1.28 -29.91
N PHE A 181 9.19 1.88 -30.59
CA PHE A 181 7.83 2.03 -30.05
C PHE A 181 7.13 0.68 -29.84
N ILE A 182 7.30 -0.27 -30.76
CA ILE A 182 6.72 -1.62 -30.62
C ILE A 182 7.34 -2.35 -29.42
N VAL A 183 8.66 -2.40 -29.33
CA VAL A 183 9.38 -3.09 -28.24
C VAL A 183 9.05 -2.46 -26.90
N PHE A 184 9.05 -1.13 -26.80
CA PHE A 184 8.68 -0.43 -25.58
C PHE A 184 7.21 -0.69 -25.20
N GLY A 185 6.30 -0.66 -26.18
CA GLY A 185 4.89 -0.98 -25.96
C GLY A 185 4.66 -2.40 -25.44
N VAL A 186 5.31 -3.40 -26.04
CA VAL A 186 5.25 -4.80 -25.58
C VAL A 186 5.82 -4.96 -24.17
N MET A 187 6.95 -4.31 -23.87
CA MET A 187 7.53 -4.36 -22.52
C MET A 187 6.58 -3.80 -21.46
N GLN A 188 5.88 -2.69 -21.75
CA GLN A 188 4.87 -2.13 -20.85
C GLN A 188 3.65 -3.03 -20.70
N LEU A 189 3.21 -3.70 -21.76
CA LEU A 189 2.14 -4.69 -21.70
C LEU A 189 2.50 -5.85 -20.75
N MET A 190 3.72 -6.37 -20.84
CA MET A 190 4.18 -7.44 -19.95
C MET A 190 4.23 -6.98 -18.49
N GLN A 191 4.77 -5.78 -18.21
CA GLN A 191 4.82 -5.24 -16.86
C GLN A 191 3.41 -5.01 -16.29
N GLY A 192 2.51 -4.42 -17.08
CA GLY A 192 1.12 -4.23 -16.69
C GLY A 192 0.40 -5.56 -16.42
N PHE A 193 0.68 -6.60 -17.20
CA PHE A 193 0.10 -7.94 -16.98
C PHE A 193 0.62 -8.59 -15.69
N ILE A 194 1.92 -8.51 -15.42
CA ILE A 194 2.51 -9.02 -14.17
C ILE A 194 1.90 -8.29 -12.96
N GLN A 195 1.78 -6.96 -13.01
CA GLN A 195 1.16 -6.17 -11.96
C GLN A 195 -0.33 -6.51 -11.79
N HIS A 196 -1.05 -6.76 -12.88
CA HIS A 196 -2.45 -7.19 -12.81
C HIS A 196 -2.59 -8.52 -12.07
N ARG A 197 -1.73 -9.50 -12.39
CA ARG A 197 -1.73 -10.79 -11.68
C ARG A 197 -1.38 -10.64 -10.20
N GLN A 198 -0.42 -9.78 -9.87
CA GLN A 198 -0.06 -9.48 -8.48
C GLN A 198 -1.21 -8.81 -7.73
N ALA A 199 -1.90 -7.85 -8.36
CA ALA A 199 -3.08 -7.19 -7.77
C ALA A 199 -4.21 -8.19 -7.49
N VAL A 200 -4.49 -9.09 -8.44
CA VAL A 200 -5.51 -10.13 -8.27
C VAL A 200 -5.12 -11.12 -7.17
N ALA A 201 -3.84 -11.49 -7.06
CA ALA A 201 -3.37 -12.37 -5.99
C ALA A 201 -3.48 -11.70 -4.60
N GLN A 202 -3.18 -10.41 -4.50
CA GLN A 202 -3.34 -9.63 -3.28
C GLN A 202 -4.81 -9.54 -2.85
N GLU A 203 -5.73 -9.29 -3.78
CA GLU A 203 -7.16 -9.26 -3.48
C GLU A 203 -7.70 -10.61 -2.99
N LYS A 204 -7.20 -11.73 -3.55
CA LYS A 204 -7.59 -13.06 -3.06
C LYS A 204 -7.14 -13.30 -1.63
N GLN A 205 -5.91 -12.91 -1.28
CA GLN A 205 -5.42 -13.02 0.10
C GLN A 205 -6.24 -12.15 1.05
N GLU A 206 -6.58 -10.93 0.63
CA GLU A 206 -7.42 -10.02 1.44
C GLU A 206 -8.86 -10.55 1.59
N GLN A 207 -9.40 -11.24 0.58
CA GLN A 207 -10.71 -11.90 0.65
C GLN A 207 -10.70 -13.16 1.53
N GLU A 208 -9.64 -13.97 1.44
CA GLU A 208 -9.46 -15.16 2.29
C GLU A 208 -9.32 -14.75 3.76
N GLU A 209 -8.53 -13.72 4.07
CA GLU A 209 -8.41 -13.18 5.43
C GLU A 209 -9.76 -12.68 5.97
N LYS A 210 -10.53 -11.95 5.15
CA LYS A 210 -11.90 -11.50 5.50
C LYS A 210 -12.88 -12.65 5.69
N SER A 211 -12.72 -13.75 4.96
CA SER A 211 -13.59 -14.92 5.11
C SER A 211 -13.30 -15.74 6.36
N LEU A 212 -12.05 -15.71 6.85
CA LEU A 212 -11.63 -16.43 8.05
C LEU A 212 -12.03 -15.72 9.35
N HIS A 213 -12.30 -14.41 9.30
CA HIS A 213 -12.73 -13.58 10.44
C HIS A 213 -14.23 -13.30 10.46
N ARG A 214 -15.04 -14.04 9.70
CA ARG A 214 -16.50 -13.96 9.80
C ARG A 214 -16.94 -14.79 11.01
N PRO A 215 -17.46 -14.18 12.10
CA PRO A 215 -18.09 -14.97 13.15
C PRO A 215 -19.34 -15.63 12.59
N ASP A 216 -19.44 -16.94 12.77
CA ASP A 216 -20.67 -17.73 12.56
C ASP A 216 -21.77 -17.31 13.55
#